data_AF-A0A135TY39-F1
#
_entry.id   AF-A0A135TY39-F1
#
_cell.length_a   1.000
_cell.length_b   1.000
_cell.length_c   1.000
_cell.angle_alpha   90.00
_cell.angle_beta   90.00
_cell.angle_gamma   90.00
#
_symmetry.space_group_name_H-M   'P 1'
#
loop_
_entity.id
_entity.type
_entity.pdbx_description
1 polymer ?
#
loop_
_entity_poly.entity_id
_entity_poly.type
_entity_poly.pdbx_seq_one_letter_code
_entity_poly.pdbx_strand_id
1 'polypeptide(L)'
;MLYNWRLSAPLLVAGALYIRSYNLEELVICNIVDATQFFVFCKSMIGIPVSSPPWQRLRVLTMTSQDISSRKKPGLINALLSQAGRVAKMMPALRVMELYGAWRESAGVFRYLVTGNSAEITWVSTWEFKLGDEPKHIWWDVAQLREDRLVLQFAPERHLRTYDGPTHFVHQWLVTRGLALHSSSSAGLGHHDLSDPLRRILGIRDVS
;
A
#
# COMPACT_ATOMS: atom_id res chain seq x y z
N MET A 1 -16.13 -17.45 31.47
CA MET A 1 -14.91 -16.65 31.21
C MET A 1 -14.05 -17.42 30.22
N LEU A 2 -14.13 -17.11 28.93
CA LEU A 2 -13.26 -17.67 27.90
C LEU A 2 -12.47 -16.50 27.31
N TYR A 3 -11.17 -16.50 27.58
CA TYR A 3 -10.25 -15.48 27.10
C TYR A 3 -10.23 -15.47 25.56
N ASN A 4 -10.47 -14.30 24.98
CA ASN A 4 -10.46 -14.03 23.54
C ASN A 4 -9.03 -14.13 22.96
N TRP A 5 -8.56 -15.34 22.68
CA TRP A 5 -7.27 -15.59 22.02
C TRP A 5 -7.25 -15.19 20.52
N ARG A 6 -8.40 -14.84 19.94
CA ARG A 6 -8.53 -14.44 18.52
C ARG A 6 -8.17 -12.97 18.23
N LEU A 7 -8.12 -12.10 19.24
CA LEU A 7 -7.78 -10.68 19.05
C LEU A 7 -6.30 -10.37 19.32
N SER A 8 -5.59 -11.24 20.01
CA SER A 8 -4.17 -11.05 20.39
C SER A 8 -3.20 -11.43 19.27
N ALA A 9 -3.46 -12.51 18.51
CA ALA A 9 -2.54 -12.95 17.46
C ALA A 9 -2.32 -11.89 16.35
N PRO A 10 -3.36 -11.22 15.81
CA PRO A 10 -3.16 -10.21 14.75
C PRO A 10 -2.36 -8.99 15.22
N LEU A 11 -2.59 -8.53 16.46
CA LEU A 11 -1.84 -7.41 17.04
C LEU A 11 -0.39 -7.79 17.39
N LEU A 12 -0.15 -9.02 17.85
CA LEU A 12 1.20 -9.53 18.10
C LEU A 12 1.99 -9.65 16.80
N VAL A 13 1.37 -10.15 15.72
CA VAL A 13 2.00 -10.21 14.39
C VAL A 13 2.24 -8.81 13.84
N ALA A 14 1.29 -7.89 13.97
CA ALA A 14 1.48 -6.49 13.58
C ALA A 14 2.63 -5.81 14.35
N GLY A 15 2.75 -6.09 15.65
CA GLY A 15 3.84 -5.57 16.48
C GLY A 15 5.21 -6.16 16.13
N ALA A 16 5.30 -7.47 15.91
CA ALA A 16 6.54 -8.12 15.48
C ALA A 16 6.98 -7.60 14.10
N LEU A 17 6.03 -7.45 13.17
CA LEU A 17 6.24 -6.88 11.85
C LEU A 17 6.71 -5.43 11.93
N TYR A 18 6.06 -4.60 12.74
CA TYR A 18 6.46 -3.21 12.99
C TYR A 18 7.94 -3.12 13.40
N ILE A 19 8.36 -3.88 14.42
CA ILE A 19 9.75 -3.86 14.90
C ILE A 19 10.74 -4.37 13.84
N ARG A 20 10.39 -5.46 13.14
CA ARG A 20 11.30 -6.08 12.15
C ARG A 20 11.43 -5.26 10.87
N SER A 21 10.45 -4.40 10.58
CA SER A 21 10.41 -3.64 9.34
C SER A 21 11.31 -2.40 9.29
N TYR A 22 11.90 -1.96 10.40
CA TYR A 22 12.65 -0.69 10.48
C TYR A 22 13.80 -0.56 9.47
N ASN A 23 14.52 -1.67 9.24
CA ASN A 23 15.70 -1.70 8.36
C ASN A 23 15.40 -2.23 6.95
N LEU A 24 14.14 -2.53 6.64
CA LEU A 24 13.76 -3.04 5.32
C LEU A 24 13.66 -1.89 4.32
N GLU A 25 14.09 -2.16 3.08
CA GLU A 25 13.83 -1.26 1.94
C GLU A 25 12.49 -1.57 1.27
N GLU A 26 12.06 -2.82 1.32
CA GLU A 26 10.85 -3.30 0.67
C GLU A 26 10.07 -4.17 1.65
N LEU A 27 8.77 -3.90 1.76
CA LEU A 27 7.87 -4.67 2.60
C LEU A 27 6.56 -4.94 1.86
N VAL A 28 6.33 -6.20 1.52
CA VAL A 28 5.12 -6.66 0.85
C VAL A 28 4.42 -7.68 1.74
N ILE A 29 3.23 -7.33 2.23
CA ILE A 29 2.45 -8.13 3.17
C ILE A 29 1.08 -8.38 2.55
N CYS A 30 0.94 -9.55 1.94
CA CYS A 30 -0.29 -9.95 1.27
C CYS A 30 -1.07 -10.95 2.15
N ASN A 31 -2.32 -10.63 2.50
CA ASN A 31 -3.24 -11.51 3.24
C ASN A 31 -2.80 -12.01 4.64
N ILE A 32 -1.69 -11.54 5.22
CA ILE A 32 -1.24 -11.96 6.57
C ILE A 32 -1.71 -11.00 7.65
N VAL A 33 -1.50 -9.69 7.45
CA VAL A 33 -1.92 -8.63 8.37
C VAL A 33 -2.76 -7.64 7.57
N ASP A 34 -3.93 -7.29 8.10
CA ASP A 34 -4.77 -6.26 7.51
C ASP A 34 -4.13 -4.87 7.67
N ALA A 35 -4.07 -4.09 6.60
CA ALA A 35 -3.45 -2.76 6.62
C ALA A 35 -4.10 -1.82 7.65
N THR A 36 -5.42 -1.88 7.85
CA THR A 36 -6.10 -1.04 8.84
C THR A 36 -5.59 -1.37 10.24
N GLN A 37 -5.45 -2.65 10.57
CA GLN A 37 -4.90 -3.07 11.87
C GLN A 37 -3.45 -2.65 12.04
N PHE A 38 -2.63 -2.80 11.00
CA PHE A 38 -1.23 -2.39 11.02
C PHE A 38 -1.08 -0.89 11.27
N PHE A 39 -1.82 -0.04 10.55
CA PHE A 39 -1.71 1.42 10.73
C PHE A 39 -2.28 1.91 12.05
N VAL A 40 -3.34 1.28 12.58
CA VAL A 40 -3.84 1.55 13.94
C VAL A 40 -2.75 1.22 14.97
N PHE A 41 -2.07 0.09 14.83
CA PHE A 41 -0.96 -0.28 15.70
C PHE A 41 0.18 0.75 15.60
N CYS A 42 0.60 1.10 14.38
CA CYS A 42 1.64 2.10 14.16
C CYS A 42 1.29 3.42 14.85
N LYS A 43 0.06 3.91 14.69
CA LYS A 43 -0.42 5.13 15.35
C LYS A 43 -0.30 5.07 16.87
N SER A 44 -0.59 3.92 17.48
CA SER A 44 -0.45 3.74 18.94
C SER A 44 1.01 3.84 19.40
N MET A 45 1.96 3.51 18.52
CA MET A 45 3.40 3.57 18.80
C MET A 45 4.00 4.96 18.55
N ILE A 46 3.36 5.83 17.75
CA ILE A 46 3.83 7.20 17.46
C ILE A 46 3.95 8.05 18.73
N GLY A 47 3.18 7.75 19.78
CA GLY A 47 3.26 8.43 21.07
C GLY A 47 4.52 8.10 21.89
N ILE A 48 5.36 7.17 21.44
CA ILE A 48 6.61 6.79 22.10
C ILE A 48 7.71 7.69 21.54
N PRO A 49 8.49 8.42 22.37
CA PRO A 49 9.60 9.22 21.89
C PRO A 49 10.63 8.31 21.22
N VAL A 50 10.76 8.41 19.90
CA VAL A 50 11.83 7.74 19.15
C VAL A 50 12.78 8.83 18.65
N SER A 51 14.08 8.66 18.86
CA SER A 51 15.12 9.60 18.43
C SER A 51 15.23 9.77 16.92
N SER A 52 14.65 8.85 16.14
CA SER A 52 14.60 8.87 14.69
C SER A 52 13.34 8.16 14.19
N PRO A 53 12.73 8.59 13.06
CA PRO A 53 11.59 7.87 12.49
C PRO A 53 11.94 6.39 12.20
N PRO A 54 11.03 5.44 12.49
CA PRO A 54 11.33 4.01 12.44
C PRO A 54 11.72 3.47 11.06
N TRP A 55 11.24 4.05 9.97
CA TRP A 55 11.42 3.51 8.60
C TRP A 55 12.29 4.39 7.72
N GLN A 56 13.53 4.62 8.12
CA GLN A 56 14.47 5.46 7.37
C GLN A 56 14.74 4.95 5.95
N ARG A 57 14.69 3.64 5.74
CA ARG A 57 15.09 3.00 4.48
C ARG A 57 13.92 2.45 3.66
N LEU A 58 12.71 2.44 4.20
CA LEU A 58 11.57 1.80 3.55
C LEU A 58 11.14 2.59 2.31
N ARG A 59 11.39 2.00 1.14
CA ARG A 59 11.10 2.54 -0.19
C ARG A 59 9.80 1.99 -0.76
N VAL A 60 9.47 0.74 -0.45
CA VAL A 60 8.29 0.05 -0.99
C VAL A 60 7.47 -0.53 0.14
N LEU A 61 6.19 -0.18 0.19
CA LEU A 61 5.20 -0.81 1.07
C LEU A 61 4.01 -1.29 0.25
N THR A 62 3.66 -2.57 0.35
CA THR A 62 2.42 -3.09 -0.23
C THR A 62 1.68 -3.91 0.80
N MET A 63 0.39 -3.62 1.00
CA MET A 63 -0.43 -4.32 1.96
C MET A 63 -1.83 -4.57 1.46
N THR A 64 -2.40 -5.72 1.84
CA THR A 64 -3.82 -5.99 1.63
C THR A 64 -4.67 -5.31 2.71
N SER A 65 -5.85 -4.81 2.35
CA SER A 65 -6.87 -4.35 3.29
C SER A 65 -8.25 -4.90 2.97
N GLN A 66 -8.95 -5.38 4.00
CA GLN A 66 -10.35 -5.78 3.97
C GLN A 66 -11.31 -4.60 3.84
N ASP A 67 -10.86 -3.38 4.13
CA ASP A 67 -11.67 -2.18 3.96
C ASP A 67 -11.70 -1.69 2.52
N ILE A 68 -10.75 -2.12 1.67
CA ILE A 68 -10.79 -1.89 0.22
C ILE A 68 -11.72 -2.93 -0.43
N SER A 69 -13.02 -2.62 -0.40
CA SER A 69 -14.08 -3.44 -0.96
C SER A 69 -15.27 -2.58 -1.36
N SER A 70 -15.97 -2.94 -2.43
CA SER A 70 -17.22 -2.28 -2.85
C SER A 70 -18.33 -2.34 -1.79
N ARG A 71 -18.23 -3.29 -0.85
CA ARG A 71 -19.19 -3.48 0.25
C ARG A 71 -18.97 -2.52 1.43
N LYS A 72 -17.86 -1.79 1.45
CA LYS A 72 -17.47 -0.90 2.55
C LYS A 72 -17.90 0.53 2.26
N LYS A 73 -18.25 1.27 3.31
CA LYS A 73 -18.61 2.68 3.19
C LYS A 73 -17.39 3.48 2.71
N PRO A 74 -17.53 4.43 1.76
CA PRO A 74 -16.41 5.25 1.28
C PRO A 74 -15.63 5.97 2.39
N GLY A 75 -16.28 6.33 3.49
CA GLY A 75 -15.63 6.94 4.65
C GLY A 75 -14.60 6.02 5.34
N LEU A 76 -14.80 4.70 5.35
CA LEU A 76 -13.84 3.75 5.92
C LEU A 76 -12.59 3.64 5.04
N ILE A 77 -12.77 3.60 3.72
CA ILE A 77 -11.66 3.61 2.76
C ILE A 77 -10.87 4.91 2.91
N ASN A 78 -11.53 6.06 2.94
CA ASN A 78 -10.85 7.35 3.15
C ASN A 78 -10.13 7.41 4.50
N ALA A 79 -10.71 6.89 5.58
CA ALA A 79 -10.06 6.82 6.88
C ALA A 79 -8.80 5.94 6.86
N LEU A 80 -8.83 4.78 6.20
CA LEU A 80 -7.66 3.94 5.96
C LEU A 80 -6.56 4.70 5.21
N LEU A 81 -6.91 5.37 4.10
CA LEU A 81 -5.94 6.11 3.28
C LEU A 81 -5.33 7.29 4.04
N SER A 82 -6.12 7.95 4.89
CA SER A 82 -5.64 8.99 5.82
C SER A 82 -4.69 8.44 6.88
N GLN A 83 -4.98 7.26 7.44
CA GLN A 83 -4.10 6.60 8.41
C GLN A 83 -2.78 6.17 7.76
N ALA A 84 -2.86 5.57 6.57
CA ALA A 84 -1.69 5.20 5.79
C ALA A 84 -0.79 6.41 5.51
N GLY A 85 -1.35 7.53 5.06
CA GLY A 85 -0.61 8.76 4.83
C GLY A 85 0.05 9.31 6.11
N ARG A 86 -0.63 9.26 7.26
CA ARG A 86 -0.01 9.66 8.55
C ARG A 86 1.20 8.81 8.92
N VAL A 87 1.12 7.50 8.68
CA VAL A 87 2.23 6.58 8.93
C VAL A 87 3.35 6.78 7.91
N ALA A 88 3.01 7.08 6.65
CA ALA A 88 3.96 7.38 5.58
C ALA A 88 4.84 8.60 5.87
N LYS A 89 4.38 9.56 6.69
CA LYS A 89 5.22 10.67 7.17
C LYS A 89 6.47 10.21 7.94
N MET A 90 6.48 8.97 8.43
CA MET A 90 7.63 8.36 9.13
C MET A 90 8.52 7.51 8.21
N MET A 91 8.29 7.56 6.89
CA MET A 91 8.99 6.79 5.86
C MET A 91 9.66 7.74 4.86
N PRO A 92 10.75 8.43 5.22
CA PRO A 92 11.37 9.45 4.37
C PRO A 92 11.90 8.90 3.03
N ALA A 93 12.22 7.61 2.94
CA ALA A 93 12.66 6.98 1.70
C ALA A 93 11.51 6.44 0.82
N LEU A 94 10.24 6.59 1.22
CA LEU A 94 9.10 5.96 0.54
C LEU A 94 8.99 6.42 -0.92
N ARG A 95 8.99 5.45 -1.84
CA ARG A 95 8.82 5.63 -3.29
C ARG A 95 7.52 5.02 -3.79
N VAL A 96 7.07 3.91 -3.19
CA VAL A 96 5.85 3.20 -3.59
C VAL A 96 5.08 2.80 -2.34
N MET A 97 3.79 3.16 -2.29
CA MET A 97 2.85 2.53 -1.37
C MET A 97 1.63 2.03 -2.14
N GLU A 98 1.34 0.73 -2.06
CA GLU A 98 0.14 0.12 -2.63
C GLU A 98 -0.72 -0.48 -1.52
N LEU A 99 -1.97 -0.03 -1.43
CA LEU A 99 -2.98 -0.65 -0.58
C LEU A 99 -4.07 -1.21 -1.47
N TYR A 100 -4.34 -2.49 -1.35
CA TYR A 100 -5.29 -3.15 -2.25
C TYR A 100 -6.21 -4.11 -1.53
N GLY A 101 -7.36 -4.37 -2.13
CA GLY A 101 -8.24 -5.48 -1.78
C GLY A 101 -8.70 -6.13 -3.06
N ALA A 102 -8.57 -7.46 -3.17
CA ALA A 102 -8.98 -8.22 -4.34
C ALA A 102 -9.85 -9.41 -3.90
N TRP A 103 -11.15 -9.28 -4.09
CA TRP A 103 -12.19 -10.23 -3.65
C TRP A 103 -12.85 -10.88 -4.86
N ARG A 104 -13.66 -11.92 -4.67
CA ARG A 104 -14.31 -12.62 -5.80
C ARG A 104 -15.13 -11.70 -6.72
N GLU A 105 -15.72 -10.64 -6.19
CA GLU A 105 -16.66 -9.77 -6.92
C GLU A 105 -16.19 -8.32 -7.06
N SER A 106 -15.13 -7.92 -6.36
CA SER A 106 -14.63 -6.56 -6.42
C SER A 106 -13.16 -6.48 -6.13
N ALA A 107 -12.49 -5.52 -6.75
CA ALA A 107 -11.11 -5.21 -6.43
C ALA A 107 -10.83 -3.71 -6.55
N GLY A 108 -9.93 -3.24 -5.71
CA GLY A 108 -9.48 -1.85 -5.67
C GLY A 108 -8.03 -1.75 -5.25
N VAL A 109 -7.34 -0.74 -5.76
CA VAL A 109 -5.97 -0.40 -5.36
C VAL A 109 -5.82 1.12 -5.27
N PHE A 110 -5.29 1.56 -4.14
CA PHE A 110 -4.68 2.87 -3.96
C PHE A 110 -3.18 2.74 -4.21
N ARG A 111 -2.60 3.71 -4.93
CA ARG A 111 -1.16 3.81 -5.10
C ARG A 111 -0.66 5.23 -4.89
N TYR A 112 0.38 5.36 -4.09
CA TYR A 112 1.31 6.49 -4.10
C TYR A 112 2.60 6.06 -4.81
N LEU A 113 3.05 6.83 -5.80
CA LEU A 113 4.22 6.51 -6.61
C LEU A 113 5.09 7.75 -6.83
N VAL A 114 6.38 7.65 -6.49
CA VAL A 114 7.38 8.69 -6.74
C VAL A 114 8.17 8.38 -8.00
N THR A 115 8.15 9.32 -8.96
CA THR A 115 8.94 9.27 -10.19
C THR A 115 9.73 10.56 -10.33
N GLY A 116 11.07 10.46 -10.31
CA GLY A 116 11.94 11.65 -10.26
C GLY A 116 11.63 12.53 -9.05
N ASN A 117 11.26 13.79 -9.33
CA ASN A 117 10.91 14.82 -8.34
C ASN A 117 9.39 15.05 -8.23
N SER A 118 8.59 14.11 -8.74
CA SER A 118 7.13 14.13 -8.67
C SER A 118 6.59 12.90 -7.96
N ALA A 119 5.42 13.06 -7.35
CA ALA A 119 4.63 11.95 -6.85
C ALA A 119 3.25 11.97 -7.50
N GLU A 120 2.69 10.79 -7.73
CA GLU A 120 1.33 10.62 -8.21
C GLU A 120 0.54 9.73 -7.23
N ILE A 121 -0.68 10.14 -6.95
CA ILE A 121 -1.69 9.29 -6.33
C ILE A 121 -2.69 8.84 -7.37
N THR A 122 -2.91 7.52 -7.39
CA THR A 122 -3.89 6.88 -8.27
C THR A 122 -4.84 5.99 -7.46
N TRP A 123 -6.07 5.89 -7.95
CA TRP A 123 -7.05 4.93 -7.48
C TRP A 123 -7.65 4.20 -8.66
N VAL A 124 -7.68 2.87 -8.59
CA VAL A 124 -8.33 2.01 -9.59
C VAL A 124 -9.23 1.02 -8.86
N SER A 125 -10.50 0.92 -9.25
CA SER A 125 -11.43 -0.04 -8.67
C SER A 125 -12.52 -0.51 -9.61
N THR A 126 -13.16 -1.63 -9.28
CA THR A 126 -14.35 -2.16 -9.98
C THR A 126 -15.67 -1.53 -9.52
N TRP A 127 -15.59 -0.44 -8.76
CA TRP A 127 -16.73 0.35 -8.31
C TRP A 127 -16.36 1.83 -8.35
N GLU A 128 -17.37 2.71 -8.31
CA GLU A 128 -17.13 4.14 -8.21
C GLU A 128 -16.67 4.54 -6.82
N PHE A 129 -15.54 5.22 -6.73
CA PHE A 129 -15.01 5.77 -5.50
C PHE A 129 -14.39 7.12 -5.81
N LYS A 130 -14.54 8.05 -4.88
CA LYS A 130 -13.89 9.37 -4.92
C LYS A 130 -13.01 9.50 -3.70
N LEU A 131 -11.77 9.91 -3.91
CA LEU A 131 -10.85 10.20 -2.83
C LEU A 131 -11.26 11.52 -2.17
N GLY A 132 -11.50 11.47 -0.87
CA GLY A 132 -11.91 12.62 -0.07
C GLY A 132 -10.78 13.61 0.19
N ASP A 133 -11.14 14.78 0.70
CA ASP A 133 -10.18 15.89 0.89
C ASP A 133 -9.17 15.62 2.01
N GLU A 134 -9.58 14.94 3.09
CA GLU A 134 -8.67 14.61 4.21
C GLU A 134 -7.47 13.75 3.76
N PRO A 135 -7.65 12.59 3.10
CA PRO A 135 -6.49 11.83 2.63
C PRO A 135 -5.69 12.61 1.60
N LYS A 136 -6.32 13.40 0.70
CA LYS A 136 -5.59 14.26 -0.24
C LYS A 136 -4.65 15.22 0.48
N HIS A 137 -5.14 15.91 1.51
CA HIS A 137 -4.33 16.83 2.30
C HIS A 137 -3.18 16.13 3.04
N ILE A 138 -3.45 14.98 3.68
CA ILE A 138 -2.42 14.22 4.40
C ILE A 138 -1.32 13.74 3.46
N TRP A 139 -1.69 13.25 2.28
CA TRP A 139 -0.72 12.78 1.30
C TRP A 139 0.06 13.93 0.65
N TRP A 140 -0.55 15.11 0.52
CA TRP A 140 0.17 16.32 0.16
C TRP A 140 1.27 16.63 1.19
N ASP A 141 0.96 16.56 2.49
CA ASP A 141 1.99 16.73 3.53
C ASP A 141 3.12 15.70 3.41
N VAL A 142 2.81 14.43 3.11
CA VAL A 142 3.83 13.39 2.90
C VAL A 142 4.81 13.81 1.81
N ALA A 143 4.30 14.33 0.68
CA ALA A 143 5.14 14.84 -0.40
C ALA A 143 5.98 16.07 0.01
N GLN A 144 5.44 16.95 0.87
CA GLN A 144 6.11 18.17 1.32
C GLN A 144 7.13 17.96 2.45
N LEU A 145 6.98 16.89 3.25
CA LEU A 145 7.90 16.57 4.35
C LEU A 145 9.22 15.96 3.88
N ARG A 146 9.29 15.51 2.63
CA ARG A 146 10.53 14.99 2.05
C ARG A 146 11.52 16.13 1.81
N GLU A 147 12.81 15.83 1.95
CA GLU A 147 13.90 16.78 1.69
C GLU A 147 13.83 17.35 0.25
N ASP A 148 13.44 16.51 -0.70
CA ASP A 148 13.35 16.84 -2.12
C ASP A 148 12.04 17.54 -2.52
N ARG A 149 11.08 17.70 -1.60
CA ARG A 149 9.72 18.26 -1.79
C ARG A 149 9.10 17.90 -3.15
N LEU A 150 8.24 16.90 -3.17
CA LEU A 150 7.69 16.41 -4.42
C LEU A 150 6.50 17.25 -4.91
N VAL A 151 6.41 17.41 -6.22
CA VAL A 151 5.18 17.88 -6.87
C VAL A 151 4.18 16.72 -6.84
N LEU A 152 3.16 16.81 -5.98
CA LEU A 152 2.12 15.78 -5.87
C LEU A 152 0.98 16.04 -6.84
N GLN A 153 0.62 15.00 -7.59
CA GLN A 153 -0.51 14.99 -8.50
C GLN A 153 -1.54 13.95 -8.06
N PHE A 154 -2.82 14.25 -8.28
CA PHE A 154 -3.90 13.30 -8.10
C PHE A 154 -4.47 12.96 -9.48
N ALA A 155 -4.23 11.73 -9.92
CA ALA A 155 -4.84 11.25 -11.16
C ALA A 155 -6.36 11.08 -10.96
N PRO A 156 -7.16 11.22 -12.04
CA PRO A 156 -8.58 10.91 -11.98
C PRO A 156 -8.84 9.48 -11.50
N GLU A 157 -9.80 9.28 -10.60
CA GLU A 157 -10.16 7.95 -10.12
C GLU A 157 -10.71 7.08 -11.26
N ARG A 158 -10.15 5.87 -11.42
CA ARG A 158 -10.49 4.98 -12.53
C ARG A 158 -11.44 3.88 -12.09
N HIS A 159 -12.65 3.89 -12.65
CA HIS A 159 -13.62 2.81 -12.53
C HIS A 159 -13.42 1.79 -13.68
N LEU A 160 -13.18 0.52 -13.31
CA LEU A 160 -13.08 -0.60 -14.24
C LEU A 160 -14.47 -1.17 -14.54
N ARG A 161 -14.78 -1.31 -15.84
CA ARG A 161 -16.06 -1.87 -16.31
C ARG A 161 -16.10 -3.40 -16.28
N THR A 162 -14.93 -4.03 -16.31
CA THR A 162 -14.77 -5.50 -16.31
C THR A 162 -13.87 -5.92 -15.15
N TYR A 163 -14.08 -7.14 -14.67
CA TYR A 163 -13.30 -7.71 -13.59
C TYR A 163 -13.10 -9.22 -13.80
N ASP A 164 -11.88 -9.61 -14.15
CA ASP A 164 -11.51 -11.00 -14.48
C ASP A 164 -11.00 -11.78 -13.25
N GLY A 165 -11.36 -11.32 -12.06
CA GLY A 165 -11.04 -11.95 -10.78
C GLY A 165 -9.75 -11.43 -10.10
N PRO A 166 -9.50 -11.90 -8.87
CA PRO A 166 -8.54 -11.27 -7.97
C PRO A 166 -7.10 -11.44 -8.43
N THR A 167 -6.72 -12.62 -8.95
CA THR A 167 -5.36 -12.87 -9.45
C THR A 167 -5.04 -11.98 -10.66
N HIS A 168 -5.98 -11.87 -11.61
CA HIS A 168 -5.80 -11.01 -12.78
C HIS A 168 -5.68 -9.55 -12.36
N PHE A 169 -6.51 -9.08 -11.42
CA PHE A 169 -6.43 -7.72 -10.94
C PHE A 169 -5.10 -7.42 -10.25
N VAL A 170 -4.62 -8.29 -9.36
CA VAL A 170 -3.31 -8.09 -8.71
C VAL A 170 -2.20 -8.04 -9.76
N HIS A 171 -2.22 -8.97 -10.72
CA HIS A 171 -1.22 -9.01 -11.78
C HIS A 171 -1.26 -7.77 -12.68
N GLN A 172 -2.44 -7.26 -13.04
CA GLN A 172 -2.57 -6.13 -13.94
C GLN A 172 -2.33 -4.78 -13.25
N TRP A 173 -2.79 -4.65 -12.00
CA TRP A 173 -2.93 -3.35 -11.34
C TRP A 173 -1.95 -3.11 -10.21
N LEU A 174 -1.19 -4.09 -9.71
CA LEU A 174 -0.09 -3.82 -8.78
C LEU A 174 1.23 -3.64 -9.54
N VAL A 175 1.96 -2.59 -9.17
CA VAL A 175 3.35 -2.37 -9.61
C VAL A 175 4.27 -3.37 -8.91
N THR A 176 3.96 -3.72 -7.66
CA THR A 176 4.70 -4.70 -6.85
C THR A 176 4.32 -6.15 -7.12
N ARG A 177 3.60 -6.45 -8.21
CA ARG A 177 3.10 -7.80 -8.54
C ARG A 177 4.18 -8.90 -8.52
N GLY A 178 5.42 -8.57 -8.91
CA GLY A 178 6.54 -9.52 -8.89
C GLY A 178 6.96 -9.96 -7.49
N LEU A 179 6.65 -9.13 -6.48
CA LEU A 179 6.86 -9.43 -5.06
C LEU A 179 5.58 -9.97 -4.39
N ALA A 180 4.40 -9.56 -4.87
CA ALA A 180 3.11 -9.91 -4.28
C ALA A 180 2.55 -11.26 -4.76
N LEU A 181 2.88 -11.69 -5.98
CA LEU A 181 2.46 -12.97 -6.55
C LEU A 181 3.64 -13.93 -6.67
N HIS A 182 3.39 -15.21 -6.40
CA HIS A 182 4.34 -16.26 -6.73
C HIS A 182 4.50 -16.38 -8.26
N SER A 183 5.71 -16.69 -8.72
CA SER A 183 6.07 -16.75 -10.15
C SER A 183 5.18 -17.67 -10.98
N SER A 184 4.76 -18.81 -10.41
CA SER A 184 3.84 -19.76 -11.05
C SER A 184 2.45 -19.18 -11.31
N SER A 185 1.95 -18.31 -10.44
CA SER A 185 0.66 -17.63 -10.63
C SER A 185 0.73 -16.59 -11.76
N SER A 186 1.89 -15.99 -12.00
CA SER A 186 2.13 -15.07 -13.10
C SER A 186 2.33 -15.81 -14.43
N ALA A 187 3.02 -16.95 -14.42
CA ALA A 187 3.22 -17.83 -15.58
C ALA A 187 1.90 -18.38 -16.13
N GLY A 188 0.98 -18.81 -15.25
CA GLY A 188 -0.35 -19.30 -15.64
C GLY A 188 -1.25 -18.26 -16.33
N LEU A 189 -0.90 -16.97 -16.25
CA LEU A 189 -1.59 -15.88 -16.93
C LEU A 189 -0.98 -15.51 -18.30
N GLY A 190 -0.01 -16.29 -18.78
CA GLY A 190 0.57 -16.13 -20.13
C GLY A 190 1.54 -14.96 -20.28
N HIS A 191 2.02 -14.38 -19.18
CA HIS A 191 2.88 -13.20 -19.20
C HIS A 191 4.28 -13.51 -18.64
N HIS A 192 5.11 -14.18 -19.43
CA HIS A 192 6.50 -14.50 -19.08
C HIS A 192 7.48 -13.33 -19.29
N ASP A 193 7.04 -12.20 -19.86
CA ASP A 193 7.93 -11.18 -20.44
C ASP A 193 7.61 -9.72 -20.04
N LEU A 194 6.80 -9.52 -18.99
CA LEU A 194 6.55 -8.18 -18.47
C LEU A 194 7.71 -7.76 -17.56
N SER A 195 8.58 -6.88 -18.05
CA SER A 195 9.58 -6.18 -17.25
C SER A 195 8.99 -5.72 -15.91
N ASP A 196 9.68 -5.99 -14.80
CA ASP A 196 9.22 -5.63 -13.47
C ASP A 196 9.08 -4.09 -13.36
N PRO A 197 7.84 -3.55 -13.28
CA PRO A 197 7.64 -2.11 -13.21
C PRO A 197 8.33 -1.52 -11.99
N LEU A 198 8.43 -2.29 -10.90
CA LEU A 198 9.07 -1.86 -9.68
C LEU A 198 10.57 -1.64 -9.90
N ARG A 199 11.26 -2.53 -10.62
CA ARG A 199 12.69 -2.35 -10.92
C ARG A 199 12.97 -1.10 -11.72
N ARG A 200 12.16 -0.81 -12.74
CA ARG A 200 12.24 0.44 -13.51
C ARG A 200 12.03 1.66 -12.62
N ILE A 201 11.02 1.63 -11.76
CA ILE A 201 10.69 2.71 -10.81
C ILE A 201 11.82 2.95 -9.80
N LEU A 202 12.48 1.87 -9.34
CA LEU A 202 13.58 1.95 -8.39
C LEU A 202 14.94 2.24 -9.04
N GLY A 203 15.00 2.33 -10.37
CA GLY A 203 16.25 2.56 -11.12
C GLY A 203 17.21 1.35 -11.12
N ILE A 204 16.69 0.15 -10.84
CA ILE A 204 17.44 -1.10 -10.81
C ILE A 204 17.55 -1.60 -12.26
N ARG A 205 18.78 -1.71 -12.80
CA ARG A 205 19.02 -2.23 -14.14
C ARG A 205 18.65 -3.72 -14.19
N ASP A 206 17.94 -4.13 -15.24
CA ASP A 206 17.77 -5.55 -15.53
C ASP A 206 19.15 -6.13 -15.90
N VAL A 207 19.59 -7.11 -15.11
CA VAL A 207 20.81 -7.86 -15.43
C VAL A 207 20.41 -8.85 -16.52
N SER A 208 20.95 -8.62 -17.71
CA SER A 208 20.88 -9.50 -18.89
C SER A 208 21.51 -10.85 -18.64
#